data_AF-A0A843I702-F1
#
_entry.id   AF-A0A843I702-F1
#
_cell.length_a   1.000
_cell.length_b   1.000
_cell.length_c   1.000
_cell.angle_alpha   90.00
_cell.angle_beta   90.00
_cell.angle_gamma   90.00
#
_symmetry.space_group_name_H-M   'P 1'
#
loop_
_entity.id
_entity.type
_entity.pdbx_description
1 polymer ?
#
loop_
_entity_poly.entity_id
_entity_poly.type
_entity_poly.pdbx_seq_one_letter_code
_entity_poly.pdbx_strand_id
1 'polypeptide(L)' 'MKELHISSQRRNQMIDITDQVQQTVIEEKIIDGFVIVYVPHTTAGVTINEGADPDVQQDIMETLGKLIPEN' A
#
# COMPACT_ATOMS: atom_id res chain seq x y z
N MET A 1 17.50 -6.16 1.46
CA MET A 1 16.10 -6.06 1.92
C MET A 1 16.00 -4.78 2.72
N LYS A 2 15.07 -3.89 2.37
CA LYS A 2 14.91 -2.58 3.00
C LYS A 2 13.56 -2.53 3.70
N GLU A 3 13.53 -1.95 4.90
CA GLU A 3 12.31 -1.80 5.68
C GLU A 3 11.71 -0.43 5.44
N LEU A 4 10.40 -0.39 5.19
CA LEU A 4 9.62 0.84 5.06
C LEU A 4 8.66 0.91 6.25
N HIS A 5 8.76 1.97 7.05
CA HIS A 5 7.85 2.22 8.16
C HIS A 5 6.68 3.07 7.69
N ILE A 6 5.46 2.50 7.76
CA ILE A 6 4.22 3.15 7.33
C ILE A 6 3.32 3.32 8.55
N SER A 7 2.85 4.54 8.78
CA SER A 7 1.96 4.89 9.90
C SER A 7 0.57 5.24 9.39
N SER A 8 -0.44 4.41 9.71
CA SER A 8 -1.83 4.74 9.43
C SER A 8 -2.38 5.75 10.45
N GLN A 9 -3.30 6.60 9.99
CA GLN A 9 -3.99 7.61 10.81
C GLN A 9 -5.45 7.23 11.09
N ARG A 10 -5.95 6.18 10.43
CA ARG A 10 -7.30 5.64 10.56
C ARG A 10 -7.23 4.13 10.73
N ARG A 11 -8.29 3.54 11.30
CA ARG A 11 -8.41 2.08 11.46
C ARG A 11 -8.24 1.35 10.12
N ASN A 12 -8.88 1.90 9.09
CA ASN A 12 -8.92 1.39 7.73
C ASN A 12 -8.44 2.51 6.81
N GLN A 13 -7.34 2.30 6.09
CA GLN A 13 -6.72 3.33 5.23
C GLN A 13 -5.92 2.68 4.10
N MET A 14 -6.11 3.16 2.87
CA MET A 14 -5.16 2.94 1.78
C MET A 14 -4.08 4.02 1.84
N ILE A 15 -2.81 3.63 1.77
CA ILE A 15 -1.66 4.53 1.82
C ILE A 15 -0.83 4.22 0.58
N ASP A 16 -0.63 5.23 -0.25
CA ASP A 16 0.28 5.11 -1.39
C ASP A 16 1.73 5.06 -0.89
N ILE A 17 2.45 4.02 -1.33
CA ILE A 17 3.86 3.78 -1.01
C ILE A 17 4.75 3.79 -2.25
N THR A 18 4.22 4.20 -3.42
CA THR A 18 4.89 4.15 -4.71
C THR A 18 6.20 4.92 -4.68
N ASP A 19 6.20 6.14 -4.14
CA ASP A 19 7.39 6.99 -4.04
C ASP A 19 8.46 6.36 -3.14
N GLN A 20 8.08 5.77 -2.00
CA GLN A 20 9.01 5.11 -1.07
C GLN A 20 9.63 3.85 -1.69
N VAL A 21 8.85 3.09 -2.47
CA VAL A 21 9.35 1.92 -3.22
C VAL A 21 10.29 2.37 -4.34
N GLN A 22 9.91 3.39 -5.12
CA GLN A 22 10.74 3.94 -6.19
C GLN A 22 12.07 4.48 -5.66
N GLN A 23 12.03 5.23 -4.56
CA GLN A 23 13.22 5.74 -3.91
C GLN A 23 14.16 4.61 -3.46
N THR A 24 13.59 3.49 -2.99
CA THR A 24 14.37 2.29 -2.64
C THR A 24 15.07 1.69 -3.86
N VAL A 25 14.39 1.58 -5.00
CA VAL A 25 15.00 1.06 -6.25
C VAL A 25 16.15 1.96 -6.72
N ILE A 26 15.95 3.28 -6.66
CA ILE A 26 16.96 4.28 -7.07
C ILE A 26 18.20 4.18 -6.17
N GLU A 27 18.03 4.11 -4.85
CA GLU A 27 19.13 4.04 -3.89
C GLU A 27 19.95 2.76 -4.02
N GLU A 28 19.29 1.63 -4.29
CA GLU A 28 19.94 0.33 -4.52
C GLU A 28 20.57 0.23 -5.93
N LYS A 29 20.40 1.27 -6.77
CA LYS A 29 20.94 1.35 -8.15
C LYS A 29 20.54 0.16 -9.01
N ILE A 30 19.33 -0.37 -8.81
CA ILE A 30 18.79 -1.47 -9.59
C ILE A 30 18.33 -0.92 -10.94
N ILE A 31 18.85 -1.49 -12.02
CA ILE A 31 18.52 -1.09 -13.40
C ILE A 31 17.47 -2.03 -13.99
N ASP A 32 17.62 -3.34 -13.76
CA ASP A 32 16.72 -4.39 -14.27
C ASP A 32 16.48 -5.44 -13.19
N GLY A 33 15.24 -5.88 -13.04
CA GLY A 33 14.84 -6.89 -12.07
C GLY A 33 13.40 -6.76 -11.62
N PHE A 34 13.11 -7.26 -10.42
CA PHE A 34 11.79 -7.15 -9.79
C PHE A 34 11.94 -6.76 -8.32
N VAL A 35 10.91 -6.09 -7.80
CA VAL A 35 10.79 -5.73 -6.39
C VAL A 35 9.69 -6.60 -5.78
N ILE A 36 9.98 -7.22 -4.64
CA ILE A 36 8.97 -7.89 -3.82
C ILE A 36 8.62 -6.96 -2.67
N VAL A 37 7.36 -6.53 -2.62
CA VAL A 37 6.80 -5.81 -1.48
C VAL A 37 6.06 -6.81 -0.61
N TYR A 38 6.44 -6.88 0.66
CA TYR A 38 5.89 -7.82 1.63
C TYR A 38 5.43 -7.08 2.89
N VAL A 39 4.24 -7.43 3.37
CA VAL A 39 3.67 -6.89 4.61
C VAL A 39 3.74 -7.96 5.70
N PRO A 40 4.57 -7.80 6.75
CA PRO A 40 4.73 -8.78 7.81
C PRO A 40 3.60 -8.74 8.87
N HIS A 41 2.41 -8.26 8.51
CA HIS A 41 1.28 -8.05 9.40
C HIS A 41 0.04 -8.80 8.89
N THR A 42 -0.74 -9.40 9.79
CA THR A 42 -1.95 -10.16 9.43
C THR A 42 -3.17 -9.28 9.20
N THR A 43 -3.13 -8.00 9.61
CA THR A 43 -4.23 -7.03 9.53
C THR A 43 -3.98 -5.92 8.52
N ALA A 44 -2.95 -6.05 7.69
CA ALA A 44 -2.64 -5.14 6.60
C ALA A 44 -2.24 -5.94 5.36
N GLY A 45 -2.33 -5.32 4.20
CA GLY A 45 -1.97 -5.94 2.92
C GLY A 45 -1.31 -4.95 1.98
N VAL A 46 -0.84 -5.46 0.84
CA VAL A 46 -0.37 -4.67 -0.28
C VAL A 46 -1.22 -5.01 -1.49
N THR A 47 -1.58 -4.00 -2.27
CA THR A 47 -2.31 -4.14 -3.53
C THR A 47 -1.79 -3.12 -4.54
N ILE A 48 -2.01 -3.37 -5.82
CA ILE A 48 -1.73 -2.43 -6.90
C ILE A 48 -3.08 -2.09 -7.54
N ASN A 49 -3.42 -0.80 -7.57
CA ASN A 49 -4.66 -0.28 -8.14
C ASN A 49 -4.43 1.16 -8.64
N GLU A 50 -5.50 1.85 -9.02
CA GLU A 50 -5.44 3.25 -9.45
C GLU A 50 -4.92 4.19 -8.34
N GLY A 51 -3.94 5.02 -8.70
CA GLY A 51 -3.33 6.02 -7.83
C GLY A 51 -3.59 7.48 -8.24
N ALA A 52 -4.35 7.72 -9.32
CA ALA A 52 -4.62 9.06 -9.83
C ALA A 52 -5.92 9.65 -9.28
N ASP A 53 -7.00 8.85 -9.27
CA ASP A 53 -8.30 9.24 -8.74
C ASP A 53 -8.44 8.79 -7.28
N PRO A 54 -8.52 9.72 -6.29
CA PRO A 54 -8.72 9.36 -4.89
C PRO A 54 -10.07 8.67 -4.64
N ASP A 55 -11.07 8.84 -5.52
CA ASP A 55 -12.39 8.25 -5.34
C ASP A 55 -12.34 6.72 -5.44
N VAL A 56 -11.43 6.15 -6.23
CA VAL A 56 -11.26 4.69 -6.32
C VAL A 56 -10.79 4.08 -5.00
N GLN A 57 -9.87 4.74 -4.30
CA GLN A 57 -9.44 4.28 -2.98
C GLN A 57 -10.60 4.35 -1.98
N GLN A 58 -11.40 5.42 -2.03
CA GLN A 58 -12.57 5.57 -1.17
C GLN A 58 -13.61 4.48 -1.45
N ASP A 59 -13.92 4.20 -2.72
CA ASP A 59 -14.88 3.17 -3.13
C ASP A 59 -14.47 1.76 -2.67
N ILE A 60 -13.18 1.42 -2.80
CA ILE A 60 -12.64 0.15 -2.31
C ILE A 60 -12.84 0.05 -0.81
N MET A 61 -12.47 1.08 -0.05
CA MET A 61 -12.57 1.09 1.41
C MET A 61 -14.02 1.01 1.89
N GLU A 62 -14.94 1.74 1.25
CA GLU A 62 -16.37 1.68 1.56
C GLU A 62 -16.97 0.32 1.23
N THR A 63 -16.60 -0.25 0.09
CA THR A 63 -17.12 -1.56 -0.35
C THR A 63 -16.65 -2.65 0.60
N LEU A 64 -15.37 -2.66 0.97
CA LEU A 64 -14.84 -3.60 1.96
C LEU A 64 -15.51 -3.44 3.32
N GLY A 65 -15.75 -2.20 3.76
CA GLY A 65 -16.48 -1.92 5.01
C GLY A 65 -17.94 -2.38 4.99
N LYS A 66 -18.60 -2.39 3.82
CA LYS A 66 -19.95 -2.95 3.64
C LYS A 66 -19.94 -4.48 3.62
N LEU A 67 -18.95 -5.09 2.95
CA LEU A 67 -18.83 -6.55 2.81
C LEU A 67 -18.38 -7.23 4.11
N ILE A 68 -17.53 -6.57 4.88
CA ILE A 68 -16.95 -7.07 6.14
C ILE A 68 -17.13 -5.97 7.20
N PRO A 69 -18.34 -5.83 7.78
CA PRO A 69 -18.64 -4.78 8.73
C PRO A 69 -17.79 -4.86 10.00
N GLU A 70 -17.53 -3.69 10.58
CA GLU A 70 -16.98 -3.59 11.92
C GLU A 70 -18.08 -3.91 12.94
N ASN A 71 -17.77 -4.74 13.94
CA ASN A 71 -18.69 -5.05 15.05
C ASN A 71 -19.10 -3.79 15.84
#